data_AF-A0A060Z090-F1
#
_entry.id   AF-A0A060Z090-F1
#
_cell.length_a   1.000
_cell.length_b   1.000
_cell.length_c   1.000
_cell.angle_alpha   90.00
_cell.angle_beta   90.00
_cell.angle_gamma   90.00
#
_symmetry.space_group_name_H-M   'P 1'
#
loop_
_entity.id
_entity.type
_entity.pdbx_description
1 polymer ?
#
loop_
_entity_poly.entity_id
_entity_poly.type
_entity_poly.pdbx_seq_one_letter_code
_entity_poly.pdbx_strand_id
1 'polypeptide(L)'
;MTRRRQYGEVANLLQGVVNVLEHFHKYMGIPQIRQLSERVKAAQSELGTQILADFEEAFPAQGSKRAGGPSNVLRDACLVANVLDPRIKQEIIKKFIRQHLSEYMVLFQENQDVAWLDKIDRRYAWIKRQLVDYEEKYGRMFPEEWCMTERIAVEFCHITRYPHTHPLCWKLLRQPVPHCLHILSTIVIVVLYHP
;
A
#
# COMPACT_ATOMS: atom_id res chain seq x y z
N MET A 1 11.49 24.03 -2.16
CA MET A 1 12.60 24.05 -1.16
C MET A 1 12.93 22.64 -0.66
N THR A 2 12.73 21.60 -1.47
CA THR A 2 12.76 20.19 -1.06
C THR A 2 13.81 19.42 -1.86
N ARG A 3 15.08 19.85 -1.78
CA ARG A 3 16.20 19.11 -2.41
C ARG A 3 16.77 18.00 -1.52
N ARG A 4 16.42 17.95 -0.23
CA ARG A 4 16.79 16.87 0.69
C ARG A 4 15.52 16.15 1.14
N ARG A 5 15.48 14.84 0.92
CA ARG A 5 14.38 13.93 1.28
C ARG A 5 14.32 13.70 2.80
N GLN A 6 14.13 14.77 3.57
CA GLN A 6 14.04 14.76 5.04
C GLN A 6 12.58 14.56 5.49
N TYR A 7 11.94 13.49 5.01
CA TYR A 7 10.51 13.27 5.25
C TYR A 7 10.15 13.16 6.75
N GLY A 8 11.04 12.64 7.58
CA GLY A 8 10.79 12.53 9.03
C GLY A 8 10.60 13.88 9.71
N GLU A 9 11.42 14.88 9.38
CA GLU A 9 11.27 16.25 9.89
C GLU A 9 10.03 16.92 9.31
N VAL A 10 9.78 16.71 8.02
CA VAL A 10 8.61 17.27 7.31
C VAL A 10 7.31 16.76 7.91
N ALA A 11 7.20 15.49 8.29
CA ALA A 11 5.98 14.93 8.87
C ALA A 11 5.57 15.67 10.16
N ASN A 12 6.51 15.88 11.08
CA ASN A 12 6.25 16.57 12.34
C ASN A 12 5.83 18.03 12.13
N LEU A 13 6.53 18.75 11.24
CA LEU A 13 6.21 20.13 10.92
C LEU A 13 4.85 20.26 10.23
N LEU A 14 4.60 19.38 9.25
CA LEU A 14 3.36 19.39 8.48
C LEU A 14 2.15 19.09 9.37
N GLN A 15 2.28 18.16 10.32
CA GLN A 15 1.21 17.89 11.29
C GLN A 15 0.88 19.14 12.10
N GLY A 16 1.89 19.87 12.59
CA GLY A 16 1.68 21.14 13.28
C GLY A 16 0.98 22.18 12.41
N VAL A 17 1.38 22.31 11.15
CA VAL A 17 0.75 23.24 10.20
C VAL A 17 -0.71 22.87 9.92
N VAL A 18 -1.02 21.59 9.72
CA VAL A 18 -2.39 21.11 9.48
C VAL A 18 -3.29 21.40 10.68
N ASN A 19 -2.83 21.09 11.90
CA ASN A 19 -3.58 21.38 13.13
C ASN A 19 -3.88 22.89 13.25
N VAL A 20 -2.90 23.74 12.94
CA VAL A 20 -3.08 25.20 12.95
C VAL A 20 -4.09 25.64 11.88
N LEU A 21 -4.03 25.09 10.67
CA LEU A 21 -4.98 25.40 9.59
C LEU A 21 -6.42 25.00 9.92
N GLU A 22 -6.62 23.90 10.66
CA GLU A 22 -7.94 23.50 11.14
C GLU A 22 -8.57 24.57 12.05
N HIS A 23 -7.77 25.14 12.97
CA HIS A 23 -8.23 26.25 13.80
C HIS A 23 -8.54 27.52 13.00
N PHE A 24 -7.82 27.75 11.91
CA PHE A 24 -8.03 28.92 11.04
C PHE A 24 -9.19 28.79 10.06
N HIS A 25 -9.87 27.65 9.99
CA HIS A 25 -10.94 27.42 9.04
C HIS A 25 -12.08 28.46 9.13
N LYS A 26 -12.40 28.91 10.35
CA LYS A 26 -13.41 29.96 10.59
C LYS A 26 -13.02 31.34 10.06
N TYR A 27 -11.75 31.57 9.78
CA TYR A 27 -11.19 32.84 9.32
C TYR A 27 -10.86 32.85 7.83
N MET A 28 -11.31 31.85 7.06
CA MET A 28 -11.11 31.75 5.61
C MET A 28 -11.75 32.90 4.80
N GLY A 29 -12.58 33.73 5.43
CA GLY A 29 -13.07 34.99 4.88
C GLY A 29 -11.98 36.06 4.72
N ILE A 30 -10.90 35.98 5.52
CA ILE A 30 -9.76 36.91 5.47
C ILE A 30 -8.83 36.50 4.31
N PRO A 31 -8.62 37.36 3.30
CA PRO A 31 -7.87 37.01 2.09
C PRO A 31 -6.44 36.48 2.35
N GLN A 32 -5.75 37.05 3.34
CA GLN A 32 -4.37 36.67 3.68
C GLN A 32 -4.29 35.25 4.26
N ILE A 33 -5.25 34.86 5.10
CA ILE A 33 -5.33 33.51 5.69
C ILE A 33 -5.68 32.48 4.61
N ARG A 34 -6.57 32.85 3.68
CA ARG A 34 -6.90 32.02 2.51
C ARG A 34 -5.67 31.78 1.64
N GLN A 35 -4.94 32.85 1.28
CA GLN A 35 -3.73 32.76 0.46
C GLN A 35 -2.65 31.89 1.12
N LEU A 36 -2.47 32.02 2.44
CA LEU A 36 -1.53 31.16 3.18
C LEU A 36 -1.96 29.69 3.13
N SER A 37 -3.25 29.41 3.33
CA SER A 37 -3.81 28.06 3.25
C SER A 37 -3.63 27.45 1.87
N GLU A 38 -3.83 28.23 0.80
CA GLU A 38 -3.61 27.80 -0.58
C GLU A 38 -2.13 27.47 -0.85
N ARG A 39 -1.19 28.28 -0.32
CA ARG A 39 0.24 27.99 -0.42
C ARG A 39 0.63 26.71 0.30
N VAL A 40 0.04 26.43 1.47
CA VAL A 40 0.27 25.15 2.18
C VAL A 40 -0.27 23.98 1.36
N LYS A 41 -1.48 24.10 0.80
CA LYS A 41 -2.05 23.05 -0.07
C LYS A 41 -1.17 22.78 -1.30
N ALA A 42 -0.63 23.83 -1.91
CA ALA A 42 0.30 23.68 -3.04
C ALA A 42 1.56 22.91 -2.62
N ALA A 43 2.16 23.25 -1.46
CA ALA A 43 3.32 22.53 -0.93
C ALA A 43 3.01 21.06 -0.58
N GLN A 44 1.82 20.79 -0.02
CA GLN A 44 1.34 19.43 0.23
C GLN A 44 1.22 18.61 -1.07
N SER A 45 0.70 19.23 -2.13
CA SER A 45 0.60 18.58 -3.45
C SER A 45 1.96 18.28 -4.06
N GLU A 46 2.92 19.20 -3.93
CA GLU A 46 4.31 19.00 -4.38
C GLU A 46 4.97 17.84 -3.63
N LEU A 47 4.81 17.79 -2.30
CA LEU A 47 5.30 16.69 -1.46
C LEU A 47 4.67 15.36 -1.84
N GLY A 48 3.35 15.30 -2.04
CA GLY A 48 2.67 14.10 -2.48
C GLY A 48 3.21 13.58 -3.82
N THR A 49 3.45 14.48 -4.77
CA THR A 49 4.02 14.14 -6.08
C THR A 49 5.44 13.59 -5.94
N GLN A 50 6.26 14.22 -5.11
CA GLN A 50 7.63 13.79 -4.83
C GLN A 50 7.67 12.38 -4.19
N ILE A 51 6.82 12.14 -3.19
CA ILE A 51 6.72 10.83 -2.53
C ILE A 51 6.31 9.75 -3.53
N LEU A 52 5.29 10.00 -4.35
CA LEU A 52 4.84 9.04 -5.36
C LEU A 52 5.95 8.70 -6.37
N ALA A 53 6.75 9.68 -6.78
CA ALA A 53 7.89 9.45 -7.67
C ALA A 53 9.00 8.64 -6.98
N ASP A 54 9.30 8.90 -5.71
CA ASP A 54 10.29 8.14 -4.93
C ASP A 54 9.86 6.66 -4.78
N PHE A 55 8.57 6.40 -4.56
CA PHE A 55 8.04 5.02 -4.53
C PHE A 55 8.13 4.34 -5.90
N GLU A 56 7.89 5.05 -7.00
CA GLU A 56 8.00 4.52 -8.35
C GLU A 56 9.46 4.20 -8.75
N GLU A 57 10.42 5.00 -8.26
CA GLU A 57 11.85 4.73 -8.44
C GLU A 57 12.30 3.52 -7.61
N ALA A 58 11.81 3.39 -6.37
CA ALA A 58 12.14 2.28 -5.49
C ALA A 58 11.51 0.95 -5.95
N PHE A 59 10.31 1.02 -6.52
CA PHE A 59 9.53 -0.11 -7.01
C PHE A 59 9.16 0.12 -8.49
N PRO A 60 10.12 -0.06 -9.42
CA PRO A 60 9.87 0.13 -10.84
C PRO A 60 9.14 -1.07 -11.43
N ALA A 61 8.21 -0.84 -12.36
CA ALA A 61 7.54 -1.92 -13.08
C ALA A 61 8.56 -2.89 -13.71
N GLN A 62 8.20 -4.19 -13.77
CA GLN A 62 9.08 -5.26 -14.22
C GLN A 62 9.86 -4.90 -15.49
N GLY A 63 11.18 -5.14 -15.47
CA GLY A 63 12.07 -5.00 -16.62
C GLY A 63 12.84 -3.69 -16.73
N SER A 64 12.59 -2.68 -15.89
CA SER A 64 13.14 -1.33 -16.11
C SER A 64 14.36 -0.93 -15.26
N LYS A 65 14.66 -1.55 -14.11
CA LYS A 65 15.83 -1.27 -13.23
C LYS A 65 15.85 -2.25 -12.05
N ARG A 66 16.99 -2.38 -11.34
CA ARG A 66 17.02 -3.07 -10.03
C ARG A 66 16.18 -2.26 -9.04
N ALA A 67 15.22 -2.90 -8.39
CA ALA A 67 14.42 -2.26 -7.34
C ALA A 67 15.33 -1.78 -6.20
N GLY A 68 15.14 -0.54 -5.75
CA GLY A 68 15.90 0.05 -4.65
C GLY A 68 15.61 -0.61 -3.30
N GLY A 69 14.45 -1.28 -3.19
CA GLY A 69 14.06 -2.01 -1.99
C GLY A 69 13.59 -1.10 -0.85
N PRO A 70 13.38 -1.67 0.36
CA PRO A 70 12.96 -0.91 1.52
C PRO A 70 14.02 0.10 1.95
N SER A 71 13.60 1.30 2.37
CA SER A 71 14.52 2.31 2.89
C SER A 71 13.90 3.13 4.01
N ASN A 72 14.74 3.68 4.89
CA ASN A 72 14.30 4.59 5.95
C ASN A 72 13.65 5.86 5.37
N VAL A 73 14.09 6.30 4.19
CA VAL A 73 13.51 7.46 3.50
C VAL A 73 12.06 7.18 3.10
N LEU A 74 11.76 6.00 2.55
CA LEU A 74 10.39 5.62 2.19
C LEU A 74 9.51 5.39 3.42
N ARG A 75 10.08 4.84 4.50
CA ARG A 75 9.37 4.72 5.78
C ARG A 75 8.96 6.09 6.30
N ASP A 76 9.88 7.04 6.30
CA ASP A 76 9.59 8.40 6.74
C ASP A 76 8.61 9.10 5.77
N ALA A 77 8.66 8.78 4.48
CA ALA A 77 7.68 9.24 3.49
C ALA A 77 6.25 8.74 3.78
N CYS A 78 6.10 7.51 4.29
CA CYS A 78 4.80 7.01 4.75
C CYS A 78 4.21 7.87 5.88
N LEU A 79 5.06 8.37 6.78
CA LEU A 79 4.62 9.27 7.86
C LEU A 79 4.08 10.58 7.29
N VAL A 80 4.74 11.16 6.29
CA VAL A 80 4.23 12.36 5.59
C VAL A 80 2.93 12.04 4.86
N ALA A 81 2.83 10.90 4.18
CA ALA A 81 1.63 10.49 3.44
C ALA A 81 0.40 10.32 4.35
N ASN A 82 0.58 9.97 5.63
CA ASN A 82 -0.51 9.91 6.62
C ASN A 82 -1.11 11.30 6.95
N VAL A 83 -0.33 12.37 6.80
CA VAL A 83 -0.74 13.76 7.09
C VAL A 83 -1.25 14.48 5.82
N LEU A 84 -0.93 13.96 4.64
CA LEU A 84 -1.38 14.47 3.35
C LEU A 84 -2.80 14.00 3.01
N ASP A 85 -3.26 14.36 1.80
CA ASP A 85 -4.51 13.85 1.24
C ASP A 85 -4.48 12.29 1.21
N PRO A 86 -5.53 11.61 1.71
CA PRO A 86 -5.62 10.15 1.72
C PRO A 86 -5.38 9.48 0.36
N ARG A 87 -5.59 10.19 -0.74
CA ARG A 87 -5.30 9.71 -2.11
C ARG A 87 -3.84 9.32 -2.29
N ILE A 88 -2.90 10.05 -1.66
CA ILE A 88 -1.47 9.74 -1.76
C ILE A 88 -1.17 8.37 -1.14
N LYS A 89 -1.66 8.13 0.08
CA LYS A 89 -1.58 6.82 0.74
C LYS A 89 -2.22 5.71 -0.11
N GLN A 90 -3.42 5.94 -0.64
CA GLN A 90 -4.11 4.95 -1.48
C GLN A 90 -3.32 4.60 -2.74
N GLU A 91 -2.73 5.58 -3.42
CA GLU A 91 -1.92 5.35 -4.62
C GLU A 91 -0.62 4.59 -4.31
N ILE A 92 0.05 4.90 -3.19
CA ILE A 92 1.24 4.14 -2.73
C ILE A 92 0.87 2.67 -2.51
N ILE A 93 -0.18 2.43 -1.72
CA ILE A 93 -0.67 1.07 -1.40
C ILE A 93 -0.99 0.31 -2.70
N LYS A 94 -1.78 0.91 -3.58
CA LYS A 94 -2.23 0.30 -4.83
C LYS A 94 -1.06 -0.05 -5.75
N LYS A 95 -0.12 0.89 -5.95
CA LYS A 95 1.07 0.65 -6.79
C LYS A 95 1.94 -0.46 -6.20
N PHE A 96 2.20 -0.42 -4.90
CA PHE A 96 3.02 -1.44 -4.24
C PHE A 96 2.41 -2.85 -4.38
N ILE A 97 1.12 -3.01 -4.10
CA ILE A 97 0.46 -4.32 -4.19
C ILE A 97 0.47 -4.84 -5.64
N ARG A 98 0.13 -3.98 -6.62
CA ARG A 98 0.16 -4.36 -8.04
C ARG A 98 1.54 -4.82 -8.48
N GLN A 99 2.59 -4.12 -8.02
CA GLN A 99 3.96 -4.51 -8.28
C GLN A 99 4.30 -5.84 -7.61
N HIS A 100 3.98 -6.00 -6.33
CA HIS A 100 4.27 -7.19 -5.55
C HIS A 100 3.61 -8.45 -6.15
N LEU A 101 2.38 -8.31 -6.65
CA LEU A 101 1.63 -9.40 -7.29
C LEU A 101 1.91 -9.54 -8.80
N SER A 102 2.78 -8.71 -9.40
CA SER A 102 3.07 -8.80 -10.84
C SER A 102 3.74 -10.12 -11.24
N GLU A 103 4.61 -10.66 -10.37
CA GLU A 103 5.27 -11.95 -10.59
C GLU A 103 4.25 -13.10 -10.69
N TYR A 104 3.17 -13.04 -9.90
CA TYR A 104 2.07 -14.01 -9.99
C TYR A 104 1.48 -14.06 -11.39
N MET A 105 1.23 -12.89 -11.99
CA MET A 105 0.62 -12.76 -13.31
C MET A 105 1.49 -13.34 -14.43
N VAL A 106 2.80 -13.47 -14.21
CA VAL A 106 3.73 -14.12 -15.14
C VAL A 106 3.79 -15.62 -14.88
N LEU A 107 3.94 -16.03 -13.62
CA LEU A 107 4.14 -17.44 -13.25
C LEU A 107 2.90 -18.32 -13.44
N PHE A 108 1.70 -17.76 -13.29
CA PHE A 108 0.44 -18.54 -13.25
C PHE A 108 -0.53 -18.23 -14.39
N GLN A 109 0.00 -17.81 -15.55
CA GLN A 109 -0.79 -17.66 -16.78
C GLN A 109 -1.51 -18.97 -17.16
N GLU A 110 -2.69 -18.85 -17.77
CA GLU A 110 -3.63 -19.97 -17.97
C GLU A 110 -3.10 -21.11 -18.86
N ASN A 111 -2.03 -20.87 -19.62
CA ASN A 111 -1.50 -21.76 -20.66
C ASN A 111 -0.70 -22.98 -20.12
N GLN A 112 -0.81 -23.32 -18.82
CA GLN A 112 -0.09 -24.44 -18.21
C GLN A 112 -1.05 -25.63 -17.99
N ASP A 113 -0.83 -26.73 -18.73
CA ASP A 113 -1.59 -28.01 -18.69
C ASP A 113 -1.34 -28.81 -17.40
N VAL A 114 -1.73 -28.26 -16.25
CA VAL A 114 -1.66 -28.91 -14.94
C VAL A 114 -3.07 -29.10 -14.38
N ALA A 115 -3.31 -30.20 -13.66
CA ALA A 115 -4.56 -30.47 -12.98
C ALA A 115 -4.98 -29.29 -12.08
N TRP A 116 -6.30 -29.03 -12.03
CA TRP A 116 -6.85 -27.83 -11.40
C TRP A 116 -6.57 -27.73 -9.88
N LEU A 117 -6.53 -28.86 -9.16
CA LEU A 117 -6.19 -28.89 -7.73
C LEU A 117 -4.71 -28.59 -7.48
N ASP A 118 -3.81 -29.11 -8.31
CA ASP A 118 -2.38 -28.80 -8.23
C ASP A 118 -2.10 -27.31 -8.52
N LYS A 119 -2.92 -26.68 -9.38
CA LYS A 119 -2.90 -25.23 -9.59
C LYS A 119 -3.25 -24.48 -8.32
N ILE A 120 -4.21 -24.96 -7.51
CA ILE A 120 -4.59 -24.35 -6.23
C ILE A 120 -3.45 -24.46 -5.21
N ASP A 121 -2.90 -25.64 -4.99
CA ASP A 121 -1.87 -25.82 -3.95
C ASP A 121 -0.59 -25.04 -4.27
N ARG A 122 -0.19 -24.97 -5.56
CA ARG A 122 0.94 -24.15 -6.00
C ARG A 122 0.69 -22.65 -5.80
N ARG A 123 -0.50 -22.15 -6.14
CA ARG A 123 -0.88 -20.74 -5.94
C ARG A 123 -0.91 -20.38 -4.46
N TYR A 124 -1.46 -21.26 -3.62
CA TYR A 124 -1.49 -21.10 -2.17
C TYR A 124 -0.08 -21.07 -1.56
N ALA A 125 0.77 -22.03 -1.94
CA ALA A 125 2.16 -22.09 -1.48
C ALA A 125 2.97 -20.88 -1.96
N TRP A 126 2.65 -20.31 -3.12
CA TRP A 126 3.26 -19.09 -3.62
C TRP A 126 2.86 -17.88 -2.77
N ILE A 127 1.56 -17.61 -2.59
CA ILE A 127 1.11 -16.42 -1.84
C ILE A 127 1.54 -16.47 -0.37
N LYS A 128 1.55 -17.66 0.26
CA LYS A 128 2.05 -17.81 1.63
C LYS A 128 3.52 -17.39 1.74
N ARG A 129 4.36 -17.81 0.79
CA ARG A 129 5.77 -17.38 0.75
C ARG A 129 5.89 -15.88 0.53
N GLN A 130 5.10 -15.31 -0.39
CA GLN A 130 5.12 -13.85 -0.64
C GLN A 130 4.73 -13.03 0.59
N LEU A 131 3.73 -13.45 1.37
CA LEU A 131 3.34 -12.74 2.59
C LEU A 131 4.42 -12.80 3.68
N VAL A 132 5.12 -13.93 3.81
CA VAL A 132 6.27 -14.05 4.72
C VAL A 132 7.42 -13.16 4.26
N ASP A 133 7.78 -13.24 2.98
CA ASP A 133 8.79 -12.39 2.36
C ASP A 133 8.45 -10.90 2.52
N TYR A 134 7.17 -10.54 2.41
CA TYR A 134 6.71 -9.18 2.61
C TYR A 134 6.99 -8.71 4.04
N GLU A 135 6.60 -9.49 5.06
CA GLU A 135 6.78 -9.07 6.45
C GLU A 135 8.25 -8.92 6.83
N GLU A 136 9.10 -9.86 6.38
CA GLU A 136 10.54 -9.81 6.65
C GLU A 136 11.21 -8.60 5.99
N LYS A 137 10.82 -8.24 4.77
CA LYS A 137 11.48 -7.18 3.97
C LYS A 137 10.87 -5.79 4.21
N TYR A 138 9.56 -5.70 4.30
CA TYR A 138 8.80 -4.45 4.24
C TYR A 138 7.95 -4.16 5.48
N GLY A 139 7.80 -5.12 6.40
CA GLY A 139 6.94 -4.97 7.59
C GLY A 139 7.26 -3.75 8.44
N ARG A 140 8.53 -3.33 8.50
CA ARG A 140 8.98 -2.12 9.24
C ARG A 140 8.96 -0.83 8.43
N MET A 141 8.68 -0.90 7.14
CA MET A 141 8.67 0.25 6.23
C MET A 141 7.28 0.89 6.16
N PHE A 142 6.22 0.08 6.12
CA PHE A 142 4.86 0.58 6.12
C PHE A 142 4.32 0.69 7.55
N PRO A 143 3.52 1.71 7.86
CA PRO A 143 2.84 1.79 9.15
C PRO A 143 1.85 0.62 9.33
N GLU A 144 1.75 0.08 10.54
CA GLU A 144 0.90 -1.08 10.85
C GLU A 144 -0.57 -0.82 10.52
N GLU A 145 -1.04 0.41 10.72
CA GLU A 145 -2.43 0.82 10.43
C GLU A 145 -2.76 0.86 8.92
N TRP A 146 -1.77 0.62 8.05
CA TRP A 146 -2.03 0.47 6.62
C TRP A 146 -2.55 -0.93 6.27
N CYS A 147 -2.35 -1.92 7.14
CA CYS A 147 -2.82 -3.31 6.98
C CYS A 147 -2.42 -3.89 5.60
N MET A 148 -1.14 -3.74 5.25
CA MET A 148 -0.64 -4.08 3.91
C MET A 148 -0.77 -5.57 3.60
N THR A 149 -0.47 -6.44 4.58
CA THR A 149 -0.57 -7.91 4.45
C THR A 149 -1.99 -8.33 4.08
N GLU A 150 -3.00 -7.74 4.73
CA GLU A 150 -4.42 -7.96 4.43
C GLU A 150 -4.79 -7.48 3.03
N ARG A 151 -4.33 -6.30 2.64
CA ARG A 151 -4.62 -5.73 1.32
C ARG A 151 -3.99 -6.54 0.19
N ILE A 152 -2.77 -7.05 0.38
CA ILE A 152 -2.12 -7.97 -0.56
C ILE A 152 -2.97 -9.23 -0.73
N ALA A 153 -3.43 -9.83 0.37
CA ALA A 153 -4.25 -11.03 0.33
C ALA A 153 -5.60 -10.80 -0.36
N VAL A 154 -6.26 -9.67 -0.09
CA VAL A 154 -7.52 -9.28 -0.76
C VAL A 154 -7.33 -9.11 -2.26
N GLU A 155 -6.30 -8.36 -2.67
CA GLU A 155 -6.02 -8.15 -4.10
C GLU A 155 -5.68 -9.46 -4.80
N PHE A 156 -4.92 -10.35 -4.14
CA PHE A 156 -4.66 -11.69 -4.66
C PHE A 156 -5.96 -12.50 -4.86
N CYS A 157 -6.91 -12.42 -3.92
CA CYS A 157 -8.22 -13.04 -4.09
C CYS A 157 -8.98 -12.45 -5.28
N HIS A 158 -8.93 -11.13 -5.50
CA HIS A 158 -9.54 -10.49 -6.66
C HIS A 158 -8.92 -10.94 -7.99
N ILE A 159 -7.60 -10.96 -8.08
CA ILE A 159 -6.86 -11.41 -9.27
C ILE A 159 -7.19 -12.87 -9.59
N THR A 160 -7.37 -13.70 -8.56
CA THR A 160 -7.65 -15.12 -8.72
C THR A 160 -9.13 -15.45 -8.79
N ARG A 161 -10.04 -14.47 -8.75
CA ARG A 161 -11.48 -14.68 -8.76
C ARG A 161 -11.96 -15.14 -10.14
N TYR A 162 -12.01 -16.46 -10.31
CA TYR A 162 -12.78 -17.17 -11.33
C TYR A 162 -13.82 -18.04 -10.58
N PRO A 163 -14.91 -18.53 -11.21
CA PRO A 163 -16.03 -19.18 -10.52
C PRO A 163 -15.67 -20.40 -9.64
N HIS A 164 -14.42 -20.88 -9.72
CA HIS A 164 -13.95 -22.08 -9.00
C HIS A 164 -12.95 -21.79 -7.87
N THR A 165 -12.48 -20.55 -7.63
CA THR A 165 -11.40 -20.29 -6.63
C THR A 165 -11.86 -20.14 -5.18
N HIS A 166 -13.12 -20.46 -4.87
CA HIS A 166 -13.66 -20.58 -3.50
C HIS A 166 -12.75 -21.38 -2.53
N PRO A 167 -12.10 -22.50 -2.92
CA PRO A 167 -11.22 -23.25 -2.03
C PRO A 167 -9.91 -22.54 -1.68
N LEU A 168 -9.38 -21.66 -2.54
CA LEU A 168 -8.15 -20.90 -2.27
C LEU A 168 -8.37 -19.87 -1.18
N CYS A 169 -9.45 -19.10 -1.30
CA CYS A 169 -9.79 -18.08 -0.31
C CYS A 169 -10.14 -18.76 1.03
N TRP A 170 -10.83 -19.90 0.99
CA TRP A 170 -11.08 -20.73 2.17
C TRP A 170 -9.80 -21.28 2.83
N LYS A 171 -8.80 -21.71 2.04
CA LYS A 171 -7.49 -22.16 2.57
C LYS A 171 -6.70 -21.00 3.21
N LEU A 172 -6.77 -19.79 2.66
CA LEU A 172 -6.14 -18.59 3.25
C LEU A 172 -6.78 -18.18 4.57
N LEU A 173 -8.12 -18.30 4.68
CA LEU A 173 -8.90 -17.98 5.88
C LEU A 173 -8.58 -18.84 7.12
N ARG A 174 -7.96 -20.02 6.95
CA ARG A 174 -7.93 -21.07 7.98
C ARG A 174 -6.55 -21.32 8.62
N GLN A 175 -5.56 -20.46 8.38
CA GLN A 175 -4.16 -20.75 8.75
C GLN A 175 -3.59 -19.72 9.75
N PRO A 176 -2.82 -20.16 10.76
CA PRO A 176 -2.15 -19.27 11.70
C PRO A 176 -0.87 -18.71 11.07
N VAL A 177 -0.96 -17.52 10.48
CA VAL A 177 0.19 -16.68 10.12
C VAL A 177 0.50 -15.80 11.35
N PRO A 178 1.77 -15.60 11.73
CA PRO A 178 2.09 -14.92 12.97
C PRO A 178 1.65 -13.45 12.95
N HIS A 179 0.98 -13.04 14.02
CA HIS A 179 0.73 -11.66 14.48
C HIS A 179 -0.29 -10.75 13.75
N CYS A 180 -0.81 -11.04 12.55
CA CYS A 180 -1.82 -10.19 11.88
C CYS A 180 -3.11 -10.91 11.43
N LEU A 181 -3.69 -11.80 12.26
CA LEU A 181 -4.73 -12.76 11.80
C LEU A 181 -6.07 -12.82 12.52
N HIS A 182 -6.41 -11.84 13.34
CA HIS A 182 -7.82 -11.66 13.70
C HIS A 182 -8.62 -10.97 12.58
N ILE A 183 -7.94 -10.34 11.62
CA ILE A 183 -8.58 -9.47 10.61
C ILE A 183 -8.75 -10.18 9.25
N LEU A 184 -7.82 -11.06 8.84
CA LEU A 184 -7.94 -11.83 7.59
C LEU A 184 -9.18 -12.73 7.56
N SER A 185 -9.60 -13.28 8.71
CA SER A 185 -10.84 -14.07 8.81
C SER A 185 -12.09 -13.23 8.55
N THR A 186 -12.11 -11.97 8.98
CA THR A 186 -13.27 -11.08 8.87
C THR A 186 -13.33 -10.40 7.49
N ILE A 187 -12.19 -9.94 6.96
CA ILE A 187 -12.12 -9.20 5.69
C ILE A 187 -12.40 -10.11 4.49
N VAL A 188 -11.86 -11.32 4.46
CA VAL A 188 -12.10 -12.23 3.32
C VAL A 188 -13.53 -12.78 3.32
N ILE A 189 -14.19 -12.89 4.48
CA ILE A 189 -15.65 -13.18 4.54
C ILE A 189 -16.44 -12.02 3.93
N VAL A 190 -16.12 -10.76 4.24
CA VAL A 190 -16.83 -9.59 3.67
C VAL A 190 -16.60 -9.46 2.16
N VAL A 191 -15.39 -9.70 1.66
CA VAL A 191 -15.05 -9.60 0.22
C VAL A 191 -15.61 -10.78 -0.61
N LEU A 192 -15.83 -11.95 -0.01
CA LEU A 192 -16.43 -13.10 -0.69
C LEU A 192 -17.97 -13.12 -0.64
N TYR A 193 -18.59 -12.46 0.34
CA TYR A 193 -20.04 -12.52 0.57
C TYR A 193 -20.81 -11.23 0.27
N HIS A 194 -20.14 -10.12 -0.07
CA HIS A 194 -20.81 -8.92 -0.59
C HIS A 194 -20.38 -8.65 -2.05
N PRO A 195 -21.34 -8.58 -3.00
CA PRO A 195 -21.08 -8.35 -4.42
C PRO A 195 -20.60 -6.92 -4.72
#